data_AF-A0A013TZK4-F1
#
_entry.id   AF-A0A013TZK4-F1
#
_cell.length_a   1.000
_cell.length_b   1.000
_cell.length_c   1.000
_cell.angle_alpha   90.00
_cell.angle_beta   90.00
_cell.angle_gamma   90.00
#
_symmetry.space_group_name_H-M   'P 1'
#
loop_
_entity.id
_entity.type
_entity.pdbx_description
1 polymer ?
#
loop_
_entity_poly.entity_id
_entity_poly.type
_entity_poly.pdbx_seq_one_letter_code
_entity_poly.pdbx_strand_id
1 'polypeptide(L)'
;MKKYFSLILALVTILFFAGLVAKNEWHLHHSKSIFIELKPVDPRSILQGDYMALAYELHLQSLKALAGTESEALEQVIFNRSSVPAKVILDSQNRVVRTVLDINNSFAGQRLILKNPENRLQALYPASRSFLFAEGLAQCYEKAKYAEFKVNPKGEAILFELRGEQLQPLNCEKQKNWWEGTIKDL
;
A
#
# COMPACT_ATOMS: atom_id res chain seq x y z
N MET A 1 25.22 -0.43 -39.91
CA MET A 1 24.63 -0.67 -38.58
C MET A 1 24.13 0.60 -37.87
N LYS A 2 24.76 1.78 -38.02
CA LYS A 2 24.29 3.03 -37.38
C LYS A 2 22.90 3.52 -37.82
N LYS A 3 22.47 3.29 -39.07
CA LYS A 3 21.18 3.80 -39.59
C LYS A 3 19.94 3.20 -38.92
N TYR A 4 20.01 1.95 -38.47
CA TYR A 4 18.91 1.27 -37.77
C TYR A 4 19.08 1.28 -36.25
N PHE A 5 20.18 1.81 -35.73
CA PHE A 5 20.49 1.78 -34.30
C PHE A 5 19.41 2.50 -33.49
N SER A 6 18.97 3.69 -33.91
CA SER A 6 17.91 4.43 -33.21
C SER A 6 16.56 3.70 -33.24
N LEU A 7 16.24 3.01 -34.34
CA LEU A 7 15.01 2.22 -34.47
C LEU A 7 15.05 0.97 -33.57
N ILE A 8 16.19 0.27 -33.55
CA ILE A 8 16.40 -0.89 -32.68
C ILE A 8 16.31 -0.45 -31.21
N LEU A 9 16.94 0.67 -30.86
CA LEU A 9 16.89 1.21 -29.50
C LEU A 9 15.45 1.57 -29.10
N ALA A 10 14.70 2.25 -29.97
CA ALA A 10 13.29 2.59 -29.71
C ALA A 10 12.41 1.34 -29.57
N LEU A 11 12.63 0.31 -30.39
CA LEU A 11 11.90 -0.96 -30.27
C LEU A 11 12.21 -1.65 -28.93
N VAL A 12 13.48 -1.69 -28.54
CA VAL A 12 13.92 -2.31 -27.28
C VAL A 12 13.33 -1.57 -26.08
N THR A 13 13.31 -0.24 -26.08
CA THR A 13 12.70 0.53 -24.98
C THR A 13 11.19 0.29 -24.90
N ILE A 14 10.47 0.27 -26.03
CA ILE A 14 9.03 -0.04 -26.07
C ILE A 14 8.77 -1.44 -25.50
N LEU A 15 9.51 -2.45 -25.96
CA LEU A 15 9.36 -3.83 -25.46
C LEU A 15 9.67 -3.94 -23.96
N PHE A 16 10.66 -3.20 -23.47
CA PHE A 16 10.99 -3.15 -22.05
C PHE A 16 9.82 -2.57 -21.22
N PHE A 17 9.27 -1.42 -21.62
CA PHE A 17 8.11 -0.84 -20.93
C PHE A 17 6.85 -1.70 -21.05
N ALA A 18 6.59 -2.29 -22.22
CA ALA A 18 5.46 -3.21 -22.40
C ALA A 18 5.57 -4.43 -21.48
N GLY A 19 6.78 -4.97 -21.31
CA GLY A 19 7.05 -6.05 -20.35
C GLY A 19 6.80 -5.62 -18.90
N LEU A 20 7.21 -4.40 -18.51
CA LEU A 20 6.94 -3.85 -17.17
C LEU A 20 5.44 -3.70 -16.91
N VAL A 21 4.69 -3.17 -17.88
CA VAL A 21 3.22 -3.02 -17.78
C VAL A 21 2.57 -4.40 -17.63
N ALA A 22 2.90 -5.34 -18.51
CA ALA A 22 2.34 -6.70 -18.45
C ALA A 22 2.61 -7.39 -17.10
N LYS A 23 3.79 -7.17 -16.51
CA LYS A 23 4.14 -7.70 -15.18
C LYS A 23 3.23 -7.14 -14.09
N ASN A 24 2.98 -5.83 -14.09
CA ASN A 24 2.17 -5.18 -13.08
C ASN A 24 0.69 -5.53 -13.24
N GLU A 25 0.18 -5.58 -14.48
CA GLU A 25 -1.18 -6.05 -14.76
C GLU A 25 -1.38 -7.50 -14.30
N TRP A 26 -0.40 -8.37 -14.58
CA TRP A 26 -0.46 -9.75 -14.11
C TRP A 26 -0.52 -9.82 -12.58
N HIS A 27 0.26 -8.99 -11.88
CA HIS A 27 0.20 -8.88 -10.42
C HIS A 27 -1.21 -8.45 -9.96
N LEU A 28 -1.80 -7.43 -10.56
CA LEU A 28 -3.13 -6.94 -10.18
C LEU A 28 -4.22 -8.00 -10.41
N HIS A 29 -4.18 -8.71 -11.53
CA HIS A 29 -5.15 -9.74 -11.88
C HIS A 29 -5.10 -10.99 -10.98
N HIS A 30 -3.92 -11.35 -10.48
CA HIS A 30 -3.72 -12.53 -9.61
C HIS A 30 -3.70 -12.18 -8.12
N SER A 31 -4.08 -10.94 -7.78
CA SER A 31 -4.09 -10.46 -6.41
C SER A 31 -5.49 -10.43 -5.81
N LYS A 32 -5.55 -10.59 -4.49
CA LYS A 32 -6.76 -10.38 -3.70
C LYS A 32 -6.76 -8.98 -3.11
N SER A 33 -7.92 -8.35 -3.07
CA SER A 33 -8.09 -7.07 -2.38
C SER A 33 -8.16 -7.32 -0.87
N ILE A 34 -7.33 -6.62 -0.11
CA ILE A 34 -7.45 -6.53 1.35
C ILE A 34 -7.53 -5.05 1.74
N PHE A 35 -8.23 -4.76 2.82
CA PHE A 35 -8.41 -3.40 3.32
C PHE A 35 -7.73 -3.25 4.66
N ILE A 36 -6.85 -2.25 4.77
CA ILE A 36 -6.12 -1.95 6.00
C ILE A 36 -6.56 -0.58 6.47
N GLU A 37 -6.93 -0.48 7.76
CA GLU A 37 -7.38 0.77 8.35
C GLU A 37 -6.23 1.78 8.43
N LEU A 38 -6.56 3.04 8.14
CA LEU A 38 -5.64 4.16 8.17
C LEU A 38 -5.77 4.91 9.48
N LYS A 39 -4.62 5.23 10.09
CA LYS A 39 -4.56 6.24 11.14
C LYS A 39 -4.76 7.62 10.52
N PRO A 40 -5.41 8.56 11.23
CA PRO A 40 -5.47 9.94 10.78
C PRO A 40 -4.04 10.50 10.62
N VAL A 41 -3.71 10.99 9.43
CA VAL A 41 -2.46 11.70 9.16
C VAL A 41 -2.78 12.93 8.33
N ASP A 42 -2.18 14.07 8.67
CA ASP A 42 -2.35 15.32 7.94
C ASP A 42 -1.64 15.23 6.57
N PRO A 43 -2.34 15.48 5.45
CA PRO A 43 -1.80 15.32 4.09
C PRO A 43 -0.95 16.50 3.56
N ARG A 44 -0.54 17.47 4.39
CA ARG A 44 0.13 18.68 3.84
C ARG A 44 1.63 18.50 3.57
N SER A 45 2.03 18.69 2.31
CA SER A 45 3.41 18.99 1.90
C SER A 45 3.45 20.15 0.90
N ILE A 46 4.25 21.17 1.19
CA ILE A 46 4.26 22.44 0.45
C ILE A 46 5.03 22.35 -0.88
N LEU A 47 5.98 21.43 -1.01
CA LEU A 47 6.98 21.46 -2.09
C LEU A 47 6.89 20.31 -3.10
N GLN A 48 6.19 19.23 -2.78
CA GLN A 48 6.23 17.98 -3.57
C GLN A 48 4.89 17.63 -4.23
N GLY A 49 3.92 18.54 -4.18
CA GLY A 49 2.52 18.32 -4.57
C GLY A 49 1.67 17.77 -3.43
N ASP A 50 0.38 17.63 -3.68
CA ASP A 50 -0.59 17.10 -2.72
C ASP A 50 -0.44 15.58 -2.58
N TYR A 51 -0.10 15.11 -1.37
CA TYR A 51 -0.07 13.67 -1.05
C TYR A 51 -0.58 13.40 0.36
N MET A 52 -1.22 12.27 0.58
CA MET A 52 -1.58 11.83 1.93
C MET A 52 -0.52 10.87 2.45
N ALA A 53 0.12 11.22 3.56
CA ALA A 53 0.94 10.28 4.30
C ALA A 53 0.03 9.18 4.88
N LEU A 54 0.48 7.93 4.80
CA LEU A 54 -0.29 6.76 5.20
C LEU A 54 0.36 6.13 6.42
N ALA A 55 -0.39 6.08 7.51
CA ALA A 55 -0.08 5.25 8.65
C ALA A 55 -1.16 4.18 8.78
N TYR A 56 -0.74 2.94 9.08
CA TYR A 56 -1.63 1.78 9.06
C TYR A 56 -1.88 1.26 10.47
N GLU A 57 -3.12 0.91 10.76
CA GLU A 57 -3.44 0.11 11.94
C GLU A 57 -3.33 -1.37 11.58
N LEU A 58 -2.15 -1.95 11.85
CA LEU A 58 -1.85 -3.33 11.48
C LEU A 58 -2.29 -4.35 12.53
N HIS A 59 -2.67 -3.94 13.75
CA HIS A 59 -3.05 -4.85 14.85
C HIS A 59 -2.04 -6.00 15.02
N LEU A 60 -0.76 -5.64 15.21
CA LEU A 60 0.35 -6.58 15.27
C LEU A 60 0.28 -7.47 16.52
N GLN A 61 0.50 -8.78 16.34
CA GLN A 61 0.60 -9.73 17.43
C GLN A 61 1.71 -10.76 17.17
N SER A 62 2.32 -11.25 18.26
CA SER A 62 3.36 -12.28 18.21
C SER A 62 2.84 -13.62 18.71
N LEU A 63 3.19 -14.70 18.01
CA LEU A 63 2.97 -16.08 18.47
C LEU A 63 3.93 -16.47 19.62
N LYS A 64 5.05 -15.75 19.78
CA LYS A 64 6.08 -16.03 20.80
C LYS A 64 5.76 -15.47 22.19
N ALA A 65 4.60 -14.83 22.37
CA ALA A 65 4.13 -14.27 23.64
C ALA A 65 4.05 -15.26 24.81
N LEU A 66 4.20 -16.56 24.55
CA LEU A 66 4.14 -17.63 25.55
C LEU A 66 5.33 -17.67 26.53
N ALA A 67 6.38 -16.84 26.35
CA ALA A 67 7.58 -16.89 27.19
C ALA A 67 8.17 -15.51 27.60
N GLY A 68 7.49 -14.39 27.33
CA GLY A 68 7.97 -13.05 27.65
C GLY A 68 6.98 -11.95 27.27
N THR A 69 7.37 -10.68 27.43
CA THR A 69 6.55 -9.53 27.05
C THR A 69 6.31 -9.51 25.53
N GLU A 70 5.05 -9.39 25.08
CA GLU A 70 4.68 -9.43 23.65
C GLU A 70 5.53 -8.49 22.77
N SER A 71 5.84 -7.30 23.30
CA SER A 71 6.65 -6.29 22.63
C SER A 71 8.07 -6.77 22.33
N GLU A 72 8.74 -7.44 23.26
CA GLU A 72 10.12 -7.91 23.06
C GLU A 72 10.20 -9.03 22.03
N ALA A 73 9.20 -9.92 22.05
CA ALA A 73 9.10 -11.00 21.08
C ALA A 73 8.87 -10.46 19.65
N LEU A 74 8.09 -9.38 19.51
CA LEU A 74 7.89 -8.69 18.23
C LEU A 74 9.17 -7.98 17.75
N GLU A 75 9.85 -7.26 18.64
CA GLU A 75 11.11 -6.56 18.32
C GLU A 75 12.19 -7.53 17.83
N GLN A 76 12.33 -8.70 18.46
CA GLN A 76 13.26 -9.74 18.01
C GLN A 76 12.94 -10.29 16.61
N VAL A 77 11.65 -10.35 16.23
CA VAL A 77 11.23 -10.85 14.92
C VAL A 77 11.61 -9.87 13.81
N ILE A 78 11.56 -8.57 14.09
CA ILE A 78 11.85 -7.53 13.10
C ILE A 78 13.33 -7.14 13.05
N PHE A 79 14.09 -7.40 14.11
CA PHE A 79 15.47 -6.94 14.25
C PHE A 79 16.36 -7.35 13.06
N ASN A 80 16.98 -6.35 12.44
CA ASN A 80 17.90 -6.49 11.31
C ASN A 80 17.30 -7.20 10.08
N ARG A 81 16.00 -7.01 9.85
CA ARG A 81 15.31 -7.50 8.65
C ARG A 81 14.72 -6.35 7.86
N SER A 82 15.00 -6.27 6.57
CA SER A 82 14.43 -5.26 5.68
C SER A 82 12.94 -5.49 5.38
N SER A 83 12.48 -6.73 5.52
CA SER A 83 11.08 -7.11 5.38
C SER A 83 10.73 -8.26 6.31
N VAL A 84 9.46 -8.31 6.71
CA VAL A 84 8.94 -9.24 7.70
C VAL A 84 7.71 -9.92 7.10
N PRO A 85 7.74 -11.25 6.92
CA PRO A 85 6.55 -11.99 6.51
C PRO A 85 5.52 -11.99 7.65
N ALA A 86 4.28 -11.73 7.30
CA ALA A 86 3.15 -11.69 8.20
C ALA A 86 1.97 -12.48 7.62
N LYS A 87 1.08 -12.88 8.53
CA LYS A 87 -0.20 -13.51 8.22
C LYS A 87 -1.31 -12.59 8.71
N VAL A 88 -2.15 -12.15 7.78
CA VAL A 88 -3.31 -11.31 8.10
C VAL A 88 -4.57 -12.17 8.16
N ILE A 89 -5.35 -11.93 9.20
CA ILE A 89 -6.69 -12.48 9.39
C ILE A 89 -7.67 -11.44 8.85
N LEU A 90 -8.51 -11.90 7.92
CA LEU A 90 -9.48 -11.07 7.24
C LEU A 90 -10.89 -11.36 7.77
N ASP A 91 -11.73 -10.33 7.80
CA ASP A 91 -13.17 -10.50 8.00
C ASP A 91 -13.91 -10.84 6.68
N SER A 92 -15.24 -10.91 6.74
CA SER A 92 -16.09 -11.20 5.57
C SER A 92 -16.03 -10.13 4.48
N GLN A 93 -15.54 -8.93 4.78
CA GLN A 93 -15.38 -7.81 3.84
C GLN A 93 -13.92 -7.62 3.39
N ASN A 94 -13.04 -8.57 3.73
CA ASN A 94 -11.59 -8.53 3.49
C ASN A 94 -10.85 -7.40 4.25
N ARG A 95 -11.38 -6.93 5.37
CA ARG A 95 -10.64 -6.01 6.25
C ARG A 95 -9.67 -6.79 7.12
N VAL A 96 -8.48 -6.24 7.31
CA VAL A 96 -7.48 -6.80 8.22
C VAL A 96 -7.89 -6.53 9.66
N VAL A 97 -8.21 -7.60 10.39
CA VAL A 97 -8.58 -7.51 11.81
C VAL A 97 -7.37 -7.75 12.70
N ARG A 98 -6.47 -8.65 12.29
CA ARG A 98 -5.27 -9.02 13.05
C ARG A 98 -4.12 -9.35 12.11
N THR A 99 -2.91 -8.95 12.49
CA THR A 99 -1.68 -9.30 11.78
C THR A 99 -0.74 -10.04 12.70
N VAL A 100 -0.45 -11.28 12.35
CA VAL A 100 0.48 -12.14 13.10
C VAL A 100 1.82 -12.13 12.38
N LEU A 101 2.89 -11.72 13.07
CA LEU A 101 4.24 -11.83 12.53
C LEU A 101 4.68 -13.30 12.65
N ASP A 102 4.75 -14.00 11.51
CA ASP A 102 4.98 -15.44 11.47
C ASP A 102 6.13 -15.75 10.50
N ILE A 103 7.30 -16.07 11.07
CA ILE A 103 8.48 -16.50 10.32
C ILE A 103 8.34 -17.96 9.87
N ASN A 104 7.61 -18.78 10.64
CA ASN A 104 7.57 -20.24 10.46
C ASN A 104 6.35 -20.70 9.65
N ASN A 105 5.50 -19.78 9.20
CA ASN A 105 4.30 -20.05 8.41
C ASN A 105 3.38 -21.11 9.04
N SER A 106 3.29 -21.10 10.36
CA SER A 106 2.53 -22.05 11.18
C SER A 106 1.06 -21.64 11.33
N PHE A 107 0.69 -20.42 10.95
CA PHE A 107 -0.68 -19.92 11.05
C PHE A 107 -1.42 -19.83 9.69
N ALA A 108 -2.71 -20.20 9.70
CA ALA A 108 -3.59 -20.10 8.54
C ALA A 108 -4.08 -18.66 8.35
N GLY A 109 -3.83 -18.08 7.17
CA GLY A 109 -4.20 -16.69 6.88
C GLY A 109 -3.61 -16.21 5.56
N GLN A 110 -4.06 -15.03 5.13
CA GLN A 110 -3.53 -14.38 3.92
C GLN A 110 -2.09 -13.94 4.20
N ARG A 111 -1.16 -14.29 3.29
CA ARG A 111 0.24 -13.85 3.40
C ARG A 111 0.33 -12.36 3.08
N LEU A 112 1.13 -11.64 3.84
CA LEU A 112 1.47 -10.25 3.61
C LEU A 112 2.94 -10.02 3.95
N ILE A 113 3.68 -9.35 3.08
CA ILE A 113 5.06 -8.93 3.35
C ILE A 113 5.01 -7.48 3.81
N LEU A 114 5.54 -7.21 5.02
CA LEU A 114 5.68 -5.86 5.54
C LEU A 114 7.13 -5.40 5.36
N LYS A 115 7.32 -4.19 4.87
CA LYS A 115 8.63 -3.52 4.80
C LYS A 115 9.01 -2.96 6.16
N ASN A 116 10.27 -3.09 6.52
CA ASN A 116 10.83 -2.69 7.82
C ASN A 116 12.11 -1.84 7.64
N PRO A 117 11.98 -0.57 7.25
CA PRO A 117 13.15 0.26 6.94
C PRO A 117 13.86 0.79 8.19
N GLU A 118 13.15 0.88 9.32
CA GLU A 118 13.66 1.53 10.54
C GLU A 118 13.86 0.56 11.71
N ASN A 119 13.63 -0.74 11.51
CA ASN A 119 13.60 -1.74 12.59
C ASN A 119 12.69 -1.32 13.76
N ARG A 120 11.50 -0.81 13.44
CA ARG A 120 10.51 -0.37 14.42
C ARG A 120 9.14 -0.90 14.04
N LEU A 121 8.41 -1.47 15.00
CA LEU A 121 7.08 -2.05 14.77
C LEU A 121 6.09 -1.05 14.16
N GLN A 122 6.07 0.19 14.69
CA GLN A 122 5.22 1.27 14.21
C GLN A 122 5.58 1.77 12.80
N ALA A 123 6.79 1.46 12.32
CA ALA A 123 7.30 1.87 11.01
C ALA A 123 7.05 0.80 9.94
N LEU A 124 6.47 -0.35 10.29
CA LEU A 124 6.11 -1.41 9.35
C LEU A 124 5.00 -0.94 8.41
N TYR A 125 5.14 -1.27 7.13
CA TYR A 125 4.12 -0.93 6.12
C TYR A 125 4.10 -1.95 4.97
N PRO A 126 2.95 -2.20 4.32
CA PRO A 126 2.84 -3.23 3.29
C PRO A 126 3.59 -2.91 1.99
N ALA A 127 3.36 -1.72 1.42
CA ALA A 127 3.87 -1.39 0.09
C ALA A 127 4.31 0.08 -0.05
N SER A 128 3.44 1.02 0.31
CA SER A 128 3.67 2.47 0.23
C SER A 128 3.40 3.15 1.58
N ARG A 129 4.04 4.29 1.81
CA ARG A 129 3.82 5.18 2.98
C ARG A 129 3.10 6.48 2.59
N SER A 130 2.80 6.67 1.31
CA SER A 130 2.09 7.84 0.82
C SER A 130 1.20 7.51 -0.38
N PHE A 131 0.18 8.32 -0.59
CA PHE A 131 -0.69 8.30 -1.75
C PHE A 131 -0.68 9.70 -2.38
N LEU A 132 -0.18 9.81 -3.61
CA LEU A 132 -0.08 11.09 -4.32
C LEU A 132 -1.36 11.33 -5.12
N PHE A 133 -1.82 12.58 -5.17
CA PHE A 133 -2.99 12.98 -5.95
C PHE A 133 -2.84 14.41 -6.50
N ALA A 134 -3.70 14.78 -7.44
CA ALA A 134 -3.70 16.13 -7.99
C ALA A 134 -4.09 17.18 -6.94
N GLU A 135 -3.57 18.40 -7.09
CA GLU A 135 -3.83 19.51 -6.18
C GLU A 135 -5.33 19.78 -5.99
N GLY A 136 -5.74 20.06 -4.75
CA GLY A 136 -7.12 20.41 -4.40
C GLY A 136 -8.02 19.20 -4.14
N LEU A 137 -7.49 17.98 -4.18
CA LEU A 137 -8.22 16.76 -3.79
C LEU A 137 -8.00 16.38 -2.31
N ALA A 138 -7.19 17.13 -1.57
CA ALA A 138 -6.84 16.84 -0.17
C ALA A 138 -8.08 16.62 0.70
N GLN A 139 -9.03 17.56 0.69
CA GLN A 139 -10.25 17.47 1.49
C GLN A 139 -11.13 16.26 1.14
N CYS A 140 -11.03 15.75 -0.09
CA CYS A 140 -11.72 14.53 -0.49
C CYS A 140 -11.01 13.29 0.06
N TYR A 141 -9.68 13.21 -0.10
CA TYR A 141 -8.89 12.07 0.37
C TYR A 141 -8.73 12.01 1.90
N GLU A 142 -8.87 13.12 2.62
CA GLU A 142 -8.95 13.16 4.09
C GLU A 142 -10.08 12.28 4.65
N LYS A 143 -11.11 12.00 3.85
CA LYS A 143 -12.24 11.13 4.24
C LYS A 143 -11.87 9.63 4.16
N ALA A 144 -10.69 9.30 3.65
CA ALA A 144 -10.22 7.92 3.58
C ALA A 144 -10.10 7.32 4.99
N LYS A 145 -10.65 6.12 5.15
CA LYS A 145 -10.53 5.31 6.38
C LYS A 145 -9.76 4.01 6.14
N TYR A 146 -9.71 3.55 4.90
CA TYR A 146 -9.02 2.32 4.55
C TYR A 146 -8.14 2.52 3.32
N ALA A 147 -7.03 1.80 3.29
CA ALA A 147 -6.23 1.59 2.09
C ALA A 147 -6.53 0.21 1.51
N GLU A 148 -6.88 0.17 0.22
CA GLU A 148 -7.03 -1.07 -0.52
C GLU A 148 -5.68 -1.52 -1.06
N PHE A 149 -5.28 -2.74 -0.69
CA PHE A 149 -4.10 -3.40 -1.22
C PHE A 149 -4.49 -4.58 -2.10
N LYS A 150 -3.84 -4.69 -3.26
CA LYS A 150 -3.83 -5.91 -4.08
C LYS A 150 -2.65 -6.75 -3.64
N VAL A 151 -2.94 -7.89 -3.02
CA VAL A 151 -1.94 -8.80 -2.47
C VAL A 151 -1.92 -10.12 -3.22
N ASN A 152 -0.76 -10.47 -3.76
CA ASN A 152 -0.58 -11.70 -4.51
C ASN A 152 -0.38 -12.92 -3.58
N PRO A 153 -0.36 -14.16 -4.11
CA PRO A 153 -0.16 -15.36 -3.29
C PRO A 153 1.19 -15.41 -2.54
N LYS A 154 2.20 -14.67 -2.99
CA LYS A 154 3.50 -14.55 -2.31
C LYS A 154 3.46 -13.58 -1.12
N GLY A 155 2.41 -12.74 -1.03
CA GLY A 155 2.24 -11.71 -0.01
C GLY A 155 2.79 -10.34 -0.42
N GLU A 156 3.21 -10.17 -1.66
CA GLU A 156 3.61 -8.87 -2.18
C GLU A 156 2.36 -8.02 -2.37
N ALA A 157 2.39 -6.79 -1.87
CA ALA A 157 1.26 -5.87 -1.88
C ALA A 157 1.52 -4.69 -2.82
N ILE A 158 0.47 -4.24 -3.50
CA ILE A 158 0.42 -2.97 -4.23
C ILE A 158 -0.73 -2.16 -3.64
N LEU A 159 -0.46 -0.91 -3.26
CA LEU A 159 -1.50 0.04 -2.88
C LEU A 159 -2.30 0.40 -4.14
N PHE A 160 -3.59 0.09 -4.15
CA PHE A 160 -4.46 0.28 -5.30
C PHE A 160 -5.26 1.58 -5.19
N GLU A 161 -5.99 1.77 -4.09
CA GLU A 161 -6.83 2.96 -3.90
C GLU A 161 -7.08 3.22 -2.40
N LEU A 162 -7.57 4.41 -2.09
CA LEU A 162 -8.09 4.76 -0.78
C LEU A 162 -9.62 4.63 -0.76
N ARG A 163 -10.16 4.14 0.35
CA ARG A 163 -11.58 3.84 0.53
C ARG A 163 -12.14 4.59 1.74
N GLY A 164 -13.41 4.95 1.66
CA GLY A 164 -14.14 5.54 2.79
C GLY A 164 -14.50 4.49 3.86
N GLU A 165 -15.25 4.94 4.86
CA GLU A 165 -15.61 4.14 6.05
C GLU A 165 -16.34 2.82 5.75
N GLN A 166 -17.19 2.78 4.73
CA GLN A 166 -17.94 1.59 4.30
C GLN A 166 -17.24 0.85 3.14
N LEU A 167 -15.92 1.07 2.97
CA LEU A 167 -15.11 0.53 1.86
C LEU A 167 -15.53 1.04 0.47
N GLN A 168 -16.34 2.10 0.41
CA GLN A 168 -16.74 2.72 -0.86
C GLN A 168 -15.58 3.46 -1.53
N PRO A 169 -15.52 3.50 -2.88
CA PRO A 169 -14.63 4.41 -3.59
C PRO A 169 -14.91 5.86 -3.20
N LEU A 170 -13.85 6.65 -3.05
CA LEU A 170 -13.99 8.09 -2.81
C LEU A 170 -14.29 8.88 -4.10
N ASN A 171 -13.89 8.34 -5.27
CA ASN A 171 -14.09 8.96 -6.59
C ASN A 171 -13.59 10.42 -6.71
N CYS A 172 -12.59 10.82 -5.91
CA CYS A 172 -12.12 12.21 -5.84
C CYS A 172 -11.69 12.77 -7.20
N GLU A 173 -10.97 11.99 -8.01
CA GLU A 173 -10.51 12.42 -9.33
C GLU A 173 -11.65 12.63 -10.34
N LYS A 174 -12.74 11.85 -10.22
CA LYS A 174 -13.92 11.97 -11.11
C LYS A 174 -14.79 13.17 -10.78
N GLN A 175 -14.65 13.75 -9.59
CA GLN A 175 -15.42 14.90 -9.13
C GLN A 175 -14.84 16.23 -9.60
N LYS A 176 -13.59 16.24 -10.08
CA LYS A 176 -12.93 17.45 -10.59
C LYS A 176 -13.15 17.56 -12.09
N ASN A 177 -14.13 18.35 -12.50
CA ASN A 177 -14.24 18.82 -13.88
C ASN A 177 -13.05 19.75 -14.16
N TRP A 178 -11.93 19.17 -14.59
CA TRP A 178 -10.67 19.90 -14.78
C TRP A 178 -10.73 21.02 -15.82
N TRP A 179 -11.79 21.06 -16.64
CA TRP A 179 -12.07 22.11 -17.63
C TRP A 179 -12.94 23.25 -17.09
N GLU A 180 -13.71 23.02 -16.03
CA GLU A 180 -14.53 24.04 -15.40
C GLU A 180 -13.65 24.76 -14.38
N GLY A 181 -12.92 25.78 -14.85
CA GLY A 181 -12.11 26.62 -13.98
C GLY A 181 -12.94 27.07 -12.77
N THR A 182 -12.34 27.03 -11.58
CA THR A 182 -12.95 27.58 -10.37
C THR A 182 -13.19 29.07 -10.57
N ILE A 183 -14.38 29.45 -11.01
CA ILE A 183 -14.88 30.81 -10.85
C ILE A 183 -15.18 30.95 -9.36
N LYS A 184 -14.19 31.45 -8.62
CA LYS A 184 -14.44 32.01 -7.29
C LYS A 184 -15.22 33.29 -7.53
N ASP A 185 -16.52 33.25 -7.29
CA ASP A 185 -17.29 34.47 -7.05
C ASP A 185 -16.71 35.16 -5.81
N LEU A 186 -16.29 36.40 -6.02
CA LEU A 186 -15.71 37.33 -5.06
C LEU A 186 -16.82 38.07 -4.30
#